data_AF-A0A958AJR0-F1
#
_entry.id   AF-A0A958AJR0-F1
#
_cell.length_a   1.000
_cell.length_b   1.000
_cell.length_c   1.000
_cell.angle_alpha   90.00
_cell.angle_beta   90.00
_cell.angle_gamma   90.00
#
_symmetry.space_group_name_H-M   'P 1'
#
loop_
_entity.id
_entity.type
_entity.pdbx_description
1 polymer ?
#
loop_
_entity_poly.entity_id
_entity_poly.type
_entity_poly.pdbx_seq_one_letter_code
_entity_poly.pdbx_strand_id
1 'polypeptide(L)'
;MAENKYAAADALEAIEVSYSPLPTVVDPEKAMTDGAPQLHDHVPHNIAFRWQGGNDVSAAFAAAEKVIEVRIHNQRLLPTAMEPRAVTAVYDAANDSYTIWTSTQIPHSIKEEVAQVLGIDQEKIRAIAPEVGGGFGAKSNVFAEEVLAPFLAKKLGRPIKWVATRSEDLQTTSHGRDQIDIVRLAATNEGKVQAVDLKVIADCGAYYSRVTPGIPPLTGMMMTGVYAIPHARTEAVGVLTNKGINEPYRGAGRPEAAFLIERAMDVLADELDIDPIEIRRRNFIAPDKFPYTTPTGATYDSGEYEKSLNRALELVDIPALRAEQAARRANGGKLLGIGLASYVEICGFGPWEAGTVIINADATATVLTGTSPHGQGHETAWAQIAA
;
A
#
# COMPACT_ATOMS: atom_id res chain seq x y z
N MET A 1 27.21 -11.14 16.96
CA MET A 1 26.42 -12.00 17.88
C MET A 1 26.98 -11.83 19.28
N ALA A 2 26.13 -11.72 20.30
CA ALA A 2 26.54 -11.56 21.70
C ALA A 2 25.53 -12.19 22.66
N GLU A 3 25.88 -12.29 23.94
CA GLU A 3 25.02 -12.93 24.96
C GLU A 3 23.79 -12.09 25.35
N ASN A 4 23.83 -10.78 25.10
CA ASN A 4 22.72 -9.87 25.34
C ASN A 4 22.78 -8.67 24.39
N LYS A 5 21.71 -7.87 24.36
CA LYS A 5 21.58 -6.70 23.45
C LYS A 5 22.62 -5.60 23.68
N TYR A 6 23.11 -5.43 24.91
CA TYR A 6 24.10 -4.39 25.22
C TYR A 6 25.46 -4.76 24.64
N ALA A 7 25.92 -5.99 24.92
CA ALA A 7 27.14 -6.50 24.34
C ALA A 7 27.07 -6.61 22.80
N ALA A 8 25.89 -6.82 22.23
CA ALA A 8 25.69 -6.81 20.78
C ALA A 8 25.86 -5.40 20.19
N ALA A 9 25.36 -4.36 20.88
CA ALA A 9 25.56 -2.97 20.49
C ALA A 9 27.03 -2.55 20.61
N ASP A 10 27.68 -2.89 21.72
CA ASP A 10 29.12 -2.60 21.91
C ASP A 10 29.97 -3.28 20.81
N ALA A 11 29.63 -4.53 20.47
CA ALA A 11 30.32 -5.25 19.40
C ALA A 11 30.04 -4.66 18.01
N LEU A 12 28.87 -4.05 17.78
CA LEU A 12 28.55 -3.38 16.52
C LEU A 12 29.40 -2.12 16.33
N GLU A 13 29.57 -1.32 17.37
CA GLU A 13 30.41 -0.10 17.35
C GLU A 13 31.90 -0.41 17.15
N ALA A 14 32.34 -1.63 17.47
CA ALA A 14 33.71 -2.08 17.24
C ALA A 14 33.99 -2.51 15.78
N ILE A 15 32.96 -2.57 14.92
CA ILE A 15 33.13 -2.95 13.51
C ILE A 15 33.54 -1.71 12.71
N GLU A 16 34.75 -1.72 12.18
CA GLU A 16 35.21 -0.70 11.23
C GLU A 16 34.92 -1.13 9.79
N VAL A 17 34.18 -0.29 9.06
CA VAL A 17 33.89 -0.49 7.64
C VAL A 17 34.42 0.69 6.84
N SER A 18 35.26 0.41 5.84
CA SER A 18 35.74 1.41 4.90
C SER A 18 34.85 1.45 3.66
N TYR A 19 34.33 2.63 3.34
CA TYR A 19 33.49 2.87 2.17
C TYR A 19 34.18 3.81 1.19
N SER A 20 34.00 3.56 -0.11
CA SER A 20 34.31 4.53 -1.17
C SER A 20 32.98 5.12 -1.66
N PRO A 21 32.63 6.37 -1.30
CA PRO A 21 31.34 6.95 -1.68
C PRO A 21 31.16 6.99 -3.20
N LEU A 22 29.96 6.60 -3.64
CA LEU A 22 29.54 6.68 -5.04
C LEU A 22 28.48 7.78 -5.20
N PRO A 23 28.31 8.34 -6.42
CA PRO A 23 27.18 9.23 -6.70
C PRO A 23 25.83 8.56 -6.41
N THR A 24 24.89 9.31 -5.83
CA THR A 24 23.56 8.81 -5.44
C THR A 24 22.46 9.54 -6.19
N VAL A 25 21.33 8.87 -6.40
CA VAL A 25 20.10 9.46 -6.92
C VAL A 25 18.89 9.09 -6.05
N VAL A 26 18.17 10.10 -5.56
CA VAL A 26 17.02 9.95 -4.64
C VAL A 26 15.72 10.52 -5.20
N ASP A 27 15.78 11.08 -6.40
CA ASP A 27 14.64 11.64 -7.13
C ASP A 27 14.34 10.67 -8.28
N PRO A 28 13.16 10.02 -8.29
CA PRO A 28 12.86 9.01 -9.30
C PRO A 28 12.78 9.58 -10.72
N GLU A 29 12.45 10.87 -10.91
CA GLU A 29 12.46 11.45 -12.25
C GLU A 29 13.89 11.64 -12.77
N LYS A 30 14.80 12.09 -11.89
CA LYS A 30 16.22 12.22 -12.24
C LYS A 30 16.92 10.88 -12.40
N ALA A 31 16.49 9.85 -11.67
CA ALA A 31 17.07 8.51 -11.78
C ALA A 31 16.92 7.90 -13.18
N MET A 32 15.92 8.33 -13.95
CA MET A 32 15.66 7.84 -15.31
C MET A 32 16.39 8.62 -16.42
N THR A 33 17.04 9.75 -16.11
CA THR A 33 17.67 10.59 -17.13
C THR A 33 19.04 10.07 -17.55
N ASP A 34 19.46 10.36 -18.78
CA ASP A 34 20.81 10.04 -19.26
C ASP A 34 21.89 10.67 -18.36
N GLY A 35 22.90 9.87 -17.99
CA GLY A 35 23.99 10.30 -17.11
C GLY A 35 23.65 10.28 -15.61
N ALA A 36 22.44 9.87 -15.21
CA ALA A 36 22.13 9.62 -13.81
C ALA A 36 23.02 8.48 -13.24
N PRO A 37 23.32 8.48 -11.93
CA PRO A 37 24.00 7.37 -11.28
C PRO A 37 23.28 6.04 -11.55
N GLN A 38 23.99 5.08 -12.13
CA GLN A 38 23.48 3.73 -12.38
C GLN A 38 23.57 2.92 -11.09
N LEU A 39 22.43 2.44 -10.57
CA LEU A 39 22.40 1.71 -9.29
C LEU A 39 22.68 0.21 -9.45
N HIS A 40 22.17 -0.39 -10.51
CA HIS A 40 22.32 -1.82 -10.80
C HIS A 40 22.61 -2.03 -12.27
N ASP A 41 23.71 -2.69 -12.62
CA ASP A 41 24.15 -2.87 -14.02
C ASP A 41 23.08 -3.51 -14.93
N HIS A 42 22.22 -4.36 -14.35
CA HIS A 42 21.18 -5.09 -15.07
C HIS A 42 19.84 -4.34 -15.17
N VAL A 43 19.74 -3.12 -14.63
CA VAL A 43 18.52 -2.30 -14.62
C VAL A 43 18.79 -0.96 -15.33
N PRO A 44 18.80 -0.93 -16.67
CA PRO A 44 19.19 0.27 -17.42
C PRO A 44 18.29 1.47 -17.09
N HIS A 45 18.90 2.65 -16.95
CA HIS A 45 18.22 3.91 -16.56
C HIS A 45 17.49 3.82 -15.20
N ASN A 46 17.87 2.87 -14.34
CA ASN A 46 17.21 2.60 -13.06
C ASN A 46 15.71 2.27 -13.20
N ILE A 47 15.25 1.85 -14.38
CA ILE A 47 13.84 1.51 -14.61
C ILE A 47 13.62 0.02 -14.34
N ALA A 48 13.00 -0.27 -13.20
CA ALA A 48 12.71 -1.63 -12.75
C ALA A 48 11.62 -2.30 -13.59
N PHE A 49 10.57 -1.55 -13.94
CA PHE A 49 9.47 -2.04 -14.75
C PHE A 49 8.73 -0.90 -15.45
N ARG A 50 8.04 -1.26 -16.54
CA ARG A 50 7.04 -0.42 -17.21
C ARG A 50 5.75 -1.21 -17.32
N TRP A 51 4.63 -0.56 -17.05
CA TRP A 51 3.32 -1.16 -17.15
C TRP A 51 2.34 -0.19 -17.81
N GLN A 52 1.40 -0.73 -18.57
CA GLN A 52 0.32 0.04 -19.17
C GLN A 52 -0.99 -0.71 -18.94
N GLY A 53 -2.07 0.03 -18.67
CA GLY A 53 -3.40 -0.52 -18.49
C GLY A 53 -4.50 0.38 -19.03
N GLY A 54 -5.71 -0.15 -19.08
CA GLY A 54 -6.88 0.56 -19.60
C GLY A 54 -7.05 0.48 -21.13
N ASN A 55 -7.72 1.47 -21.71
CA ASN A 55 -8.07 1.55 -23.13
C ASN A 55 -7.60 2.88 -23.79
N ASP A 56 -7.87 3.05 -25.08
CA ASP A 56 -7.54 4.29 -25.78
C ASP A 56 -8.47 5.44 -25.34
N VAL A 57 -7.84 6.57 -25.01
CA VAL A 57 -8.49 7.80 -24.53
C VAL A 57 -8.44 8.93 -25.56
N SER A 58 -7.72 8.74 -26.68
CA SER A 58 -7.36 9.80 -27.63
C SER A 58 -8.58 10.54 -28.20
N ALA A 59 -9.62 9.80 -28.58
CA ALA A 59 -10.86 10.38 -29.12
C ALA A 59 -11.60 11.25 -28.08
N ALA A 60 -11.66 10.80 -26.83
CA ALA A 60 -12.31 11.54 -25.75
C ALA A 60 -11.55 12.84 -25.43
N PHE A 61 -10.22 12.80 -25.39
CA PHE A 61 -9.42 14.02 -25.20
C PHE A 61 -9.50 14.99 -26.38
N ALA A 62 -9.60 14.49 -27.62
CA ALA A 62 -9.75 15.34 -28.80
C ALA A 62 -11.12 16.04 -28.88
N ALA A 63 -12.16 15.39 -28.34
CA ALA A 63 -13.52 15.92 -28.30
C ALA A 63 -13.86 16.68 -27.00
N ALA A 64 -12.94 16.72 -26.04
CA ALA A 64 -13.17 17.32 -24.73
C ALA A 64 -13.37 18.84 -24.85
N GLU A 65 -14.38 19.36 -24.16
CA GLU A 65 -14.59 20.81 -24.05
C GLU A 65 -13.69 21.42 -22.97
N LYS A 66 -13.38 20.62 -21.94
CA LYS A 66 -12.47 20.96 -20.86
C LYS A 66 -11.47 19.83 -20.65
N VAL A 67 -10.19 20.19 -20.56
CA VAL A 67 -9.12 19.30 -20.10
C VAL A 67 -8.43 19.95 -18.91
N ILE A 68 -8.30 19.20 -17.82
CA ILE A 68 -7.49 19.59 -16.67
C ILE A 68 -6.35 18.59 -16.49
N GLU A 69 -5.24 19.07 -15.93
CA GLU A 69 -4.09 18.25 -15.56
C GLU A 69 -3.73 18.58 -14.11
N VAL A 70 -3.57 17.54 -13.29
CA VAL A 70 -3.13 17.66 -11.91
C VAL A 70 -1.91 16.78 -11.70
N ARG A 71 -0.86 17.39 -11.18
CA ARG A 71 0.33 16.67 -10.73
C ARG A 71 0.32 16.56 -9.22
N ILE A 72 0.44 15.33 -8.72
CA ILE A 72 0.33 15.00 -7.31
C ILE A 72 1.56 14.19 -6.91
N HIS A 73 2.23 14.60 -5.85
CA HIS A 73 3.24 13.76 -5.20
C HIS A 73 2.60 13.16 -3.95
N ASN A 74 2.32 11.86 -3.99
CA ASN A 74 1.95 11.10 -2.81
C ASN A 74 3.23 10.75 -2.05
N GLN A 75 3.54 11.55 -1.04
CA GLN A 75 4.83 11.52 -0.36
C GLN A 75 5.10 10.16 0.28
N ARG A 76 6.38 9.78 0.35
CA ARG A 76 6.80 8.58 1.05
C ARG A 76 6.42 8.62 2.53
N LEU A 77 5.83 7.54 3.03
CA LEU A 77 5.42 7.41 4.43
C LEU A 77 5.97 6.13 5.08
N LEU A 78 6.12 6.19 6.40
CA LEU A 78 6.51 5.06 7.23
C LEU A 78 5.32 4.57 8.06
N PRO A 79 4.92 3.29 7.98
CA PRO A 79 3.75 2.79 8.69
C PRO A 79 3.84 2.89 10.22
N THR A 80 5.06 2.84 10.77
CA THR A 80 5.39 3.11 12.18
C THR A 80 4.51 2.33 13.19
N ALA A 81 4.49 0.99 13.07
CA ALA A 81 3.87 0.13 14.08
C ALA A 81 4.51 0.35 15.45
N MET A 82 3.71 0.39 16.53
CA MET A 82 4.22 0.65 17.89
C MET A 82 5.26 -0.39 18.35
N GLU A 83 5.08 -1.64 17.94
CA GLU A 83 6.08 -2.70 18.05
C GLU A 83 7.02 -2.68 16.82
N PRO A 84 8.34 -2.45 16.99
CA PRO A 84 9.33 -2.66 15.93
C PRO A 84 9.36 -4.10 15.41
N ARG A 85 10.00 -4.33 14.26
CA ARG A 85 10.21 -5.71 13.77
C ARG A 85 11.05 -6.53 14.75
N ALA A 86 10.70 -7.81 14.90
CA ALA A 86 11.40 -8.76 15.75
C ALA A 86 11.34 -10.18 15.17
N VAL A 87 12.43 -10.94 15.35
CA VAL A 87 12.47 -12.37 15.04
C VAL A 87 13.26 -13.12 16.10
N THR A 88 12.81 -14.33 16.41
CA THR A 88 13.55 -15.31 17.20
C THR A 88 13.52 -16.65 16.47
N ALA A 89 14.67 -17.26 16.28
CA ALA A 89 14.79 -18.55 15.62
C ALA A 89 15.53 -19.56 16.49
N VAL A 90 15.06 -20.80 16.47
CA VAL A 90 15.67 -21.95 17.13
C VAL A 90 15.83 -23.06 16.11
N TYR A 91 16.99 -23.69 16.11
CA TYR A 91 17.26 -24.92 15.37
C TYR A 91 17.34 -26.10 16.33
N ASP A 92 16.54 -27.13 16.07
CA ASP A 92 16.58 -28.39 16.77
C ASP A 92 17.40 -29.40 15.97
N ALA A 93 18.61 -29.70 16.48
CA ALA A 93 19.53 -30.62 15.85
C ALA A 93 19.06 -32.08 15.88
N ALA A 94 18.21 -32.47 16.84
CA ALA A 94 17.73 -33.85 16.94
C ALA A 94 16.73 -34.18 15.83
N ASN A 95 15.92 -33.20 15.42
CA ASN A 95 14.88 -33.35 14.39
C ASN A 95 15.23 -32.66 13.05
N ASP A 96 16.40 -32.00 12.95
CA ASP A 96 16.79 -31.12 11.83
C ASP A 96 15.66 -30.18 11.42
N SER A 97 15.11 -29.46 12.41
CA SER A 97 13.95 -28.59 12.24
C SER A 97 14.16 -27.20 12.84
N TYR A 98 13.35 -26.24 12.40
CA TYR A 98 13.46 -24.83 12.77
C TYR A 98 12.12 -24.34 13.30
N THR A 99 12.15 -23.58 14.39
CA THR A 99 11.02 -22.77 14.80
C THR A 99 11.40 -21.30 14.73
N ILE A 100 10.57 -20.50 14.06
CA ILE A 100 10.76 -19.08 13.82
C ILE A 100 9.55 -18.35 14.40
N TRP A 101 9.76 -17.56 15.46
CA TRP A 101 8.79 -16.60 15.96
C TRP A 101 9.11 -15.24 15.33
N THR A 102 8.19 -14.63 14.61
CA THR A 102 8.41 -13.32 13.98
C THR A 102 7.18 -12.43 14.09
N SER A 103 7.39 -11.13 14.25
CA SER A 103 6.34 -10.13 14.14
C SER A 103 5.94 -9.95 12.67
N THR A 104 5.09 -10.84 12.15
CA THR A 104 4.73 -10.89 10.71
C THR A 104 3.22 -10.93 10.49
N GLN A 105 2.79 -10.45 9.32
CA GLN A 105 1.41 -10.59 8.83
C GLN A 105 1.22 -11.85 7.98
N ILE A 106 2.31 -12.51 7.56
CA ILE A 106 2.29 -13.56 6.54
C ILE A 106 3.09 -14.81 6.96
N PRO A 107 2.79 -15.44 8.11
CA PRO A 107 3.61 -16.53 8.65
C PRO A 107 3.81 -17.71 7.68
N HIS A 108 2.80 -18.03 6.86
CA HIS A 108 2.91 -19.05 5.82
C HIS A 108 3.94 -18.68 4.74
N SER A 109 3.95 -17.43 4.27
CA SER A 109 4.96 -16.96 3.31
C SER A 109 6.35 -16.86 3.93
N ILE A 110 6.48 -16.54 5.22
CA ILE A 110 7.78 -16.62 5.92
C ILE A 110 8.32 -18.06 5.84
N LYS A 111 7.49 -19.08 6.13
CA LYS A 111 7.88 -20.49 6.04
C LYS A 111 8.40 -20.83 4.64
N GLU A 112 7.63 -20.47 3.61
CA GLU A 112 7.94 -20.77 2.20
C GLU A 112 9.23 -20.08 1.71
N GLU A 113 9.35 -18.78 1.92
CA GLU A 113 10.45 -17.99 1.36
C GLU A 113 11.77 -18.25 2.11
N VAL A 114 11.73 -18.43 3.44
CA VAL A 114 12.93 -18.82 4.20
C VAL A 114 13.40 -20.21 3.79
N ALA A 115 12.48 -21.15 3.59
CA ALA A 115 12.80 -22.49 3.07
C ALA A 115 13.50 -22.41 1.72
N GLN A 116 12.96 -21.60 0.79
CA GLN A 116 13.53 -21.40 -0.53
C GLN A 116 14.94 -20.78 -0.47
N VAL A 117 15.12 -19.70 0.28
CA VAL A 117 16.39 -18.96 0.34
C VAL A 117 17.50 -19.80 0.99
N LEU A 118 17.17 -20.59 2.02
CA LEU A 118 18.14 -21.43 2.74
C LEU A 118 18.29 -22.85 2.17
N GLY A 119 17.50 -23.23 1.17
CA GLY A 119 17.49 -24.58 0.61
C GLY A 119 17.04 -25.65 1.61
N ILE A 120 16.07 -25.32 2.45
CA ILE A 120 15.50 -26.20 3.49
C ILE A 120 14.15 -26.71 3.02
N ASP A 121 13.80 -27.95 3.35
CA ASP A 121 12.43 -28.44 3.16
C ASP A 121 11.46 -27.62 4.03
N GLN A 122 10.42 -27.04 3.43
CA GLN A 122 9.45 -26.22 4.15
C GLN A 122 8.84 -26.96 5.35
N GLU A 123 8.66 -28.29 5.29
CA GLU A 123 8.09 -29.08 6.39
C GLU A 123 8.98 -29.12 7.63
N LYS A 124 10.26 -28.76 7.49
CA LYS A 124 11.19 -28.58 8.61
C LYS A 124 11.09 -27.22 9.27
N ILE A 125 10.28 -26.29 8.74
CA ILE A 125 10.14 -24.93 9.26
C ILE A 125 8.74 -24.74 9.85
N ARG A 126 8.71 -24.32 11.11
CA ARG A 126 7.52 -23.82 11.78
C ARG A 126 7.63 -22.32 12.00
N ALA A 127 6.90 -21.53 11.20
CA ALA A 127 6.77 -20.09 11.40
C ALA A 127 5.57 -19.76 12.29
N ILE A 128 5.77 -18.88 13.27
CA ILE A 128 4.78 -18.51 14.27
C ILE A 128 4.72 -16.98 14.34
N ALA A 129 3.58 -16.41 13.98
CA ALA A 129 3.25 -15.04 14.34
C ALA A 129 2.60 -15.05 15.73
N PRO A 130 3.24 -14.49 16.78
CA PRO A 130 2.60 -14.31 18.07
C PRO A 130 1.65 -13.10 18.02
N GLU A 131 1.31 -12.53 19.17
CA GLU A 131 0.70 -11.19 19.22
C GLU A 131 1.60 -10.17 18.52
N VAL A 132 1.07 -9.50 17.48
CA VAL A 132 1.80 -8.50 16.69
C VAL A 132 1.27 -7.09 17.01
N GLY A 133 2.14 -6.21 17.50
CA GLY A 133 1.82 -4.85 17.93
C GLY A 133 1.65 -3.86 16.77
N GLY A 134 0.80 -4.22 15.81
CA GLY A 134 0.56 -3.51 14.56
C GLY A 134 1.51 -3.92 13.43
N GLY A 135 1.00 -3.95 12.20
CA GLY A 135 1.78 -4.25 10.99
C GLY A 135 1.53 -3.24 9.85
N PHE A 136 0.25 -2.98 9.56
CA PHE A 136 -0.16 -1.94 8.61
C PHE A 136 0.36 -2.10 7.17
N GLY A 137 0.83 -3.30 6.81
CA GLY A 137 1.45 -3.64 5.52
C GLY A 137 2.98 -3.72 5.58
N ALA A 138 3.64 -3.02 6.51
CA ALA A 138 5.10 -3.08 6.64
C ALA A 138 5.61 -4.46 7.08
N LYS A 139 4.78 -5.24 7.79
CA LYS A 139 5.10 -6.60 8.26
C LYS A 139 4.55 -7.69 7.32
N SER A 140 4.13 -7.34 6.11
CA SER A 140 3.71 -8.31 5.07
C SER A 140 4.81 -8.53 4.03
N ASN A 141 6.05 -8.64 4.47
CA ASN A 141 7.23 -8.93 3.65
C ASN A 141 8.18 -9.86 4.41
N VAL A 142 9.11 -10.48 3.70
CA VAL A 142 10.22 -11.25 4.28
C VAL A 142 11.47 -10.39 4.27
N PHE A 143 11.98 -10.08 5.45
CA PHE A 143 13.17 -9.27 5.63
C PHE A 143 14.42 -10.13 5.89
N ALA A 144 15.59 -9.53 5.71
CA ALA A 144 16.87 -10.23 5.86
C ALA A 144 17.01 -10.90 7.24
N GLU A 145 16.49 -10.29 8.30
CA GLU A 145 16.60 -10.81 9.65
C GLU A 145 15.86 -12.14 9.83
N GLU A 146 14.75 -12.35 9.12
CA GLU A 146 13.95 -13.58 9.15
C GLU A 146 14.65 -14.75 8.44
N VAL A 147 15.59 -14.45 7.53
CA VAL A 147 16.48 -15.44 6.90
C VAL A 147 17.74 -15.66 7.75
N LEU A 148 18.35 -14.57 8.25
CA LEU A 148 19.61 -14.62 8.99
C LEU A 148 19.46 -15.30 10.36
N ALA A 149 18.35 -15.09 11.07
CA ALA A 149 18.14 -15.68 12.39
C ALA A 149 18.15 -17.22 12.37
N PRO A 150 17.35 -17.94 11.54
CA PRO A 150 17.40 -19.40 11.48
C PRO A 150 18.73 -19.94 10.93
N PHE A 151 19.34 -19.26 9.95
CA PHE A 151 20.67 -19.62 9.46
C PHE A 151 21.72 -19.60 10.58
N LEU A 152 21.75 -18.51 11.36
CA LEU A 152 22.68 -18.36 12.48
C LEU A 152 22.36 -19.32 13.62
N ALA A 153 21.07 -19.62 13.86
CA ALA A 153 20.65 -20.58 14.89
C ALA A 153 21.21 -21.98 14.63
N LYS A 154 21.13 -22.46 13.38
CA LYS A 154 21.77 -23.72 12.98
C LYS A 154 23.29 -23.63 13.11
N LYS A 155 23.89 -22.59 12.54
CA LYS A 155 25.35 -22.43 12.48
C LYS A 155 26.00 -22.42 13.86
N LEU A 156 25.33 -21.81 14.85
CA LEU A 156 25.85 -21.65 16.20
C LEU A 156 25.31 -22.69 17.20
N GLY A 157 24.31 -23.49 16.82
CA GLY A 157 23.65 -24.45 17.70
C GLY A 157 22.94 -23.79 18.89
N ARG A 158 22.47 -22.55 18.74
CA ARG A 158 21.85 -21.75 19.82
C ARG A 158 20.66 -20.94 19.30
N PRO A 159 19.64 -20.67 20.14
CA PRO A 159 18.59 -19.71 19.82
C PRO A 159 19.14 -18.33 19.47
N ILE A 160 18.61 -17.71 18.41
CA ILE A 160 18.97 -16.36 17.97
C ILE A 160 17.76 -15.46 18.11
N LYS A 161 17.92 -14.31 18.76
CA LYS A 161 16.91 -13.27 18.89
C LYS A 161 17.42 -11.96 18.33
N TRP A 162 16.61 -11.32 17.51
CA TRP A 162 16.81 -9.98 17.00
C TRP A 162 15.53 -9.16 17.22
N VAL A 163 15.70 -7.92 17.67
CA VAL A 163 14.61 -6.95 17.87
C VAL A 163 15.16 -5.60 17.47
N ALA A 164 14.54 -4.96 16.48
CA ALA A 164 14.93 -3.62 16.07
C ALA A 164 14.65 -2.59 17.17
N THR A 165 15.53 -1.61 17.32
CA THR A 165 15.16 -0.33 17.95
C THR A 165 14.22 0.45 17.03
N ARG A 166 13.57 1.50 17.55
CA ARG A 166 12.74 2.38 16.71
C ARG A 166 13.53 2.97 15.53
N SER A 167 14.74 3.46 15.77
CA SER A 167 15.53 4.10 14.71
C SER A 167 15.95 3.09 13.64
N GLU A 168 16.36 1.88 14.02
CA GLU A 168 16.67 0.82 13.07
C GLU A 168 15.43 0.42 12.28
N ASP A 169 14.29 0.25 12.94
CA ASP A 169 13.02 -0.10 12.30
C ASP A 169 12.64 0.91 11.22
N LEU A 170 12.73 2.22 11.51
CA LEU A 170 12.46 3.28 10.53
C LEU A 170 13.43 3.29 9.33
N GLN A 171 14.64 2.77 9.50
CA GLN A 171 15.66 2.74 8.43
C GLN A 171 15.62 1.46 7.60
N THR A 172 15.10 0.37 8.17
CA THR A 172 15.24 -0.99 7.61
C THR A 172 13.90 -1.66 7.30
N THR A 173 12.79 -1.13 7.82
CA THR A 173 11.45 -1.54 7.41
C THR A 173 11.12 -1.01 6.02
N SER A 174 10.06 -1.51 5.44
CA SER A 174 9.53 -0.95 4.21
C SER A 174 8.67 0.30 4.44
N HIS A 175 8.71 1.21 3.46
CA HIS A 175 7.93 2.44 3.43
C HIS A 175 6.76 2.25 2.46
N GLY A 176 5.81 3.18 2.36
CA GLY A 176 4.75 3.13 1.37
C GLY A 176 4.55 4.45 0.63
N ARG A 177 3.64 4.43 -0.37
CA ARG A 177 3.28 5.56 -1.25
C ARG A 177 4.39 5.87 -2.26
N ASP A 178 5.01 7.05 -2.17
CA ASP A 178 6.07 7.60 -3.03
C ASP A 178 5.79 7.43 -4.54
N GLN A 179 4.61 7.90 -4.95
CA GLN A 179 4.21 8.00 -6.35
C GLN A 179 4.12 9.47 -6.76
N ILE A 180 4.68 9.79 -7.93
CA ILE A 180 4.40 11.04 -8.64
C ILE A 180 3.36 10.70 -9.71
N ASP A 181 2.14 11.17 -9.48
CA ASP A 181 0.98 10.93 -10.32
C ASP A 181 0.68 12.18 -11.14
N ILE A 182 0.58 12.02 -12.45
CA ILE A 182 0.14 13.06 -13.38
C ILE A 182 -1.19 12.57 -13.95
N VAL A 183 -2.30 13.14 -13.48
CA VAL A 183 -3.65 12.77 -13.90
C VAL A 183 -4.23 13.87 -14.78
N ARG A 184 -4.81 13.46 -15.91
CA ARG A 184 -5.52 14.34 -16.82
C ARG A 184 -6.96 13.87 -16.93
N LEU A 185 -7.92 14.80 -16.85
CA LEU A 185 -9.33 14.52 -17.09
C LEU A 185 -9.80 15.25 -18.35
N ALA A 186 -10.52 14.54 -19.20
CA ALA A 186 -11.30 15.09 -20.32
C ALA A 186 -12.77 15.16 -19.90
N ALA A 187 -13.40 16.33 -20.03
CA ALA A 187 -14.77 16.56 -19.61
C ALA A 187 -15.54 17.52 -20.52
N THR A 188 -16.87 17.52 -20.40
CA THR A 188 -17.75 18.55 -20.99
C THR A 188 -17.81 19.80 -20.09
N ASN A 189 -18.31 20.92 -20.59
CA ASN A 189 -18.53 22.13 -19.79
C ASN A 189 -19.57 21.95 -18.68
N GLU A 190 -20.46 20.96 -18.79
CA GLU A 190 -21.37 20.55 -17.73
C GLU A 190 -20.70 19.63 -16.69
N GLY A 191 -19.39 19.42 -16.78
CA GLY A 191 -18.63 18.66 -15.79
C GLY A 191 -18.83 17.15 -15.88
N LYS A 192 -19.27 16.61 -17.02
CA LYS A 192 -19.31 15.15 -17.25
C LYS A 192 -17.93 14.68 -17.71
N VAL A 193 -17.30 13.79 -16.94
CA VAL A 193 -15.97 13.24 -17.26
C VAL A 193 -16.10 12.11 -18.28
N GLN A 194 -15.34 12.23 -19.37
CA GLN A 194 -15.33 11.30 -20.50
C GLN A 194 -14.09 10.41 -20.50
N ALA A 195 -12.94 10.91 -20.03
CA ALA A 195 -11.74 10.11 -19.91
C ALA A 195 -10.82 10.52 -18.76
N VAL A 196 -10.05 9.55 -18.28
CA VAL A 196 -8.92 9.76 -17.36
C VAL A 196 -7.64 9.18 -17.97
N ASP A 197 -6.56 9.96 -17.94
CA ASP A 197 -5.23 9.53 -18.39
C ASP A 197 -4.25 9.74 -17.24
N LEU A 198 -3.63 8.66 -16.77
CA LEU A 198 -2.77 8.65 -15.59
C LEU A 198 -1.36 8.20 -15.96
N LYS A 199 -0.37 9.02 -15.62
CA LYS A 199 1.03 8.62 -15.60
C LYS A 199 1.52 8.51 -14.16
N VAL A 200 2.07 7.36 -13.79
CA VAL A 200 2.62 7.08 -12.47
C VAL A 200 4.14 6.90 -12.57
N ILE A 201 4.88 7.64 -11.77
CA ILE A 201 6.31 7.40 -11.53
C ILE A 201 6.45 6.95 -10.08
N ALA A 202 6.71 5.66 -9.87
CA ALA A 202 6.76 5.05 -8.55
C ALA A 202 8.21 4.86 -8.10
N ASP A 203 8.56 5.43 -6.95
CA ASP A 203 9.86 5.21 -6.32
C ASP A 203 9.85 3.89 -5.55
N CYS A 204 10.57 2.89 -6.06
CA CYS A 204 10.65 1.57 -5.47
C CYS A 204 11.68 1.48 -4.32
N GLY A 205 12.59 2.44 -4.21
CA GLY A 205 13.79 2.32 -3.40
C GLY A 205 14.96 1.63 -4.11
N ALA A 206 15.96 1.19 -3.34
CA ALA A 206 17.17 0.56 -3.89
C ALA A 206 16.88 -0.80 -4.52
N TYR A 207 15.84 -1.47 -4.04
CA TYR A 207 15.33 -2.74 -4.53
C TYR A 207 13.82 -2.68 -4.51
N TYR A 208 13.16 -3.44 -5.37
CA TYR A 208 11.76 -3.76 -5.20
C TYR A 208 11.63 -5.18 -4.62
N SER A 209 10.59 -5.44 -3.84
CA SER A 209 10.33 -6.74 -3.24
C SER A 209 8.99 -7.32 -3.70
N ARG A 210 8.39 -8.20 -2.89
CA ARG A 210 7.27 -9.06 -3.29
C ARG A 210 6.10 -8.31 -3.90
N VAL A 211 5.64 -7.22 -3.27
CA VAL A 211 4.39 -6.55 -3.68
C VAL A 211 4.66 -5.23 -4.41
N THR A 212 5.85 -4.62 -4.26
CA THR A 212 6.22 -3.36 -4.91
C THR A 212 5.74 -3.22 -6.37
N PRO A 213 6.00 -4.17 -7.31
CA PRO A 213 5.64 -3.98 -8.71
C PRO A 213 4.13 -4.02 -8.97
N GLY A 214 3.34 -4.56 -8.03
CA GLY A 214 1.88 -4.58 -8.11
C GLY A 214 1.20 -3.29 -7.64
N ILE A 215 1.90 -2.42 -6.90
CA ILE A 215 1.30 -1.21 -6.32
C ILE A 215 0.87 -0.19 -7.40
N PRO A 216 1.71 0.20 -8.38
CA PRO A 216 1.26 1.15 -9.41
C PRO A 216 0.15 0.61 -10.33
N PRO A 217 0.15 -0.68 -10.75
CA PRO A 217 -1.00 -1.27 -11.41
C PRO A 217 -2.30 -1.19 -10.60
N LEU A 218 -2.25 -1.34 -9.28
CA LEU A 218 -3.42 -1.16 -8.41
C LEU A 218 -3.90 0.30 -8.38
N THR A 219 -2.99 1.28 -8.42
CA THR A 219 -3.34 2.70 -8.61
C THR A 219 -4.12 2.88 -9.90
N GLY A 220 -3.58 2.37 -11.02
CA GLY A 220 -4.25 2.44 -12.33
C GLY A 220 -5.59 1.71 -12.35
N MET A 221 -5.68 0.53 -11.74
CA MET A 221 -6.92 -0.25 -11.66
C MET A 221 -8.06 0.52 -11.00
N MET A 222 -7.77 1.31 -9.97
CA MET A 222 -8.78 2.03 -9.17
C MET A 222 -8.93 3.52 -9.53
N MET A 223 -8.22 4.02 -10.54
CA MET A 223 -8.12 5.46 -10.82
C MET A 223 -9.45 6.13 -11.24
N THR A 224 -10.45 5.36 -11.67
CA THR A 224 -11.78 5.89 -11.98
C THR A 224 -12.62 6.13 -10.73
N GLY A 225 -12.23 5.56 -9.60
CA GLY A 225 -12.94 5.66 -8.33
C GLY A 225 -14.41 5.27 -8.45
N VAL A 226 -15.28 6.06 -7.83
CA VAL A 226 -16.74 5.88 -7.81
C VAL A 226 -17.43 6.40 -9.08
N TYR A 227 -16.67 6.85 -10.07
CA TYR A 227 -17.18 7.58 -11.22
C TYR A 227 -17.34 6.70 -12.46
N ALA A 228 -18.46 6.88 -13.17
CA ALA A 228 -18.77 6.25 -14.45
C ALA A 228 -18.00 6.95 -15.58
N ILE A 229 -16.68 6.78 -15.59
CA ILE A 229 -15.76 7.29 -16.61
C ILE A 229 -15.56 6.18 -17.66
N PRO A 230 -15.94 6.40 -18.94
CA PRO A 230 -15.95 5.32 -19.93
C PRO A 230 -14.57 4.98 -20.51
N HIS A 231 -13.63 5.93 -20.51
CA HIS A 231 -12.30 5.74 -21.08
C HIS A 231 -11.22 6.04 -20.05
N ALA A 232 -10.22 5.18 -19.94
CA ALA A 232 -9.24 5.27 -18.90
C ALA A 232 -7.94 4.65 -19.38
N ARG A 233 -6.82 5.36 -19.27
CA ARG A 233 -5.48 4.86 -19.60
C ARG A 233 -4.54 5.10 -18.44
N THR A 234 -3.68 4.12 -18.15
CA THR A 234 -2.57 4.30 -17.21
C THR A 234 -1.26 3.89 -17.84
N GLU A 235 -0.22 4.68 -17.61
CA GLU A 235 1.17 4.29 -17.80
C GLU A 235 1.90 4.40 -16.46
N ALA A 236 2.56 3.33 -16.02
CA ALA A 236 3.32 3.30 -14.78
C ALA A 236 4.78 2.91 -15.05
N VAL A 237 5.69 3.59 -14.37
CA VAL A 237 7.12 3.27 -14.38
C VAL A 237 7.60 3.14 -12.94
N GLY A 238 8.19 1.98 -12.62
CA GLY A 238 8.87 1.74 -11.36
C GLY A 238 10.34 2.11 -11.48
N VAL A 239 10.83 2.95 -10.57
CA VAL A 239 12.18 3.52 -10.62
C VAL A 239 12.94 3.19 -9.34
N LEU A 240 14.19 2.75 -9.50
CA LEU A 240 15.11 2.48 -8.39
C LEU A 240 15.83 3.76 -7.96
N THR A 241 15.96 3.95 -6.65
CA THR A 241 16.63 5.10 -6.03
C THR A 241 17.48 4.68 -4.83
N ASN A 242 18.38 5.52 -4.32
CA ASN A 242 19.14 5.25 -3.09
C ASN A 242 18.31 5.47 -1.81
N LYS A 243 17.14 4.84 -1.71
CA LYS A 243 16.25 4.86 -0.54
C LYS A 243 15.97 3.42 -0.06
N GLY A 244 15.35 3.28 1.12
CA GLY A 244 14.83 1.99 1.60
C GLY A 244 13.79 1.40 0.64
N ILE A 245 13.28 0.19 0.90
CA ILE A 245 12.31 -0.46 0.00
C ILE A 245 10.91 0.18 0.17
N ASN A 246 10.15 0.28 -0.93
CA ASN A 246 8.74 0.70 -0.93
C ASN A 246 7.82 -0.53 -1.08
N GLU A 247 6.84 -0.68 -0.20
CA GLU A 247 5.91 -1.81 -0.09
C GLU A 247 4.53 -1.32 0.43
N PRO A 248 3.56 -2.23 0.59
CA PRO A 248 2.25 -1.85 1.10
C PRO A 248 2.29 -1.12 2.43
N TYR A 249 1.62 0.03 2.43
CA TYR A 249 1.12 0.68 3.62
C TYR A 249 -0.40 0.83 3.44
N ARG A 250 -1.23 0.18 4.26
CA ARG A 250 -2.71 0.26 4.27
C ARG A 250 -3.36 0.67 2.94
N GLY A 251 -3.83 -0.30 2.15
CA GLY A 251 -4.44 -0.07 0.83
C GLY A 251 -3.44 -0.30 -0.30
N ALA A 252 -2.35 0.47 -0.37
CA ALA A 252 -1.29 0.35 -1.40
C ALA A 252 -1.81 0.46 -2.86
N GLY A 253 -1.60 1.61 -3.47
CA GLY A 253 -2.08 1.99 -4.79
C GLY A 253 -3.51 2.52 -4.78
N ARG A 254 -4.38 1.95 -3.95
CA ARG A 254 -5.80 2.34 -3.88
C ARG A 254 -6.01 3.68 -3.16
N PRO A 255 -5.33 3.99 -2.03
CA PRO A 255 -5.35 5.34 -1.46
C PRO A 255 -4.79 6.39 -2.43
N GLU A 256 -3.75 6.04 -3.20
CA GLU A 256 -3.16 6.88 -4.23
C GLU A 256 -4.19 7.19 -5.31
N ALA A 257 -4.91 6.17 -5.80
CA ALA A 257 -6.01 6.31 -6.76
C ALA A 257 -7.19 7.14 -6.23
N ALA A 258 -7.63 6.89 -5.00
CA ALA A 258 -8.70 7.66 -4.38
C ALA A 258 -8.28 9.12 -4.20
N PHE A 259 -7.04 9.37 -3.75
CA PHE A 259 -6.53 10.72 -3.58
C PHE A 259 -6.45 11.45 -4.93
N LEU A 260 -5.85 10.84 -5.96
CA LEU A 260 -5.67 11.52 -7.24
C LEU A 260 -7.00 11.88 -7.90
N ILE A 261 -7.97 10.95 -7.92
CA ILE A 261 -9.23 11.21 -8.62
C ILE A 261 -10.07 12.24 -7.88
N GLU A 262 -10.12 12.20 -6.55
CA GLU A 262 -10.86 13.19 -5.76
C GLU A 262 -10.23 14.58 -5.88
N ARG A 263 -8.90 14.67 -5.93
CA ARG A 263 -8.20 15.94 -6.18
C ARG A 263 -8.47 16.47 -7.59
N ALA A 264 -8.47 15.60 -8.60
CA ALA A 264 -8.77 15.97 -9.97
C ALA A 264 -10.23 16.42 -10.15
N MET A 265 -11.17 15.78 -9.46
CA MET A 265 -12.58 16.20 -9.44
C MET A 265 -12.78 17.56 -8.78
N ASP A 266 -12.08 17.86 -7.68
CA ASP A 266 -12.12 19.20 -7.06
C ASP A 266 -11.55 20.27 -7.99
N VAL A 267 -10.43 20.00 -8.69
CA VAL A 267 -9.84 20.93 -9.66
C VAL A 267 -10.78 21.14 -10.84
N LEU A 268 -11.41 20.08 -11.35
CA LEU A 268 -12.39 20.20 -12.43
C LEU A 268 -13.61 21.03 -12.00
N ALA A 269 -14.06 20.87 -10.76
CA ALA A 269 -15.16 21.66 -10.20
C ALA A 269 -14.84 23.15 -10.18
N ASP A 270 -13.67 23.51 -9.67
CA ASP A 270 -13.18 24.90 -9.60
C ASP A 270 -13.04 25.52 -11.00
N GLU A 271 -12.43 24.78 -11.92
CA GLU A 271 -12.19 25.17 -13.30
C GLU A 271 -13.47 25.35 -14.17
N LEU A 272 -14.59 24.82 -13.71
CA LEU A 272 -15.91 24.94 -14.35
C LEU A 272 -16.91 25.77 -13.52
N ASP A 273 -16.51 26.27 -12.35
CA ASP A 273 -17.40 26.94 -11.37
C ASP A 273 -18.64 26.10 -11.02
N ILE A 274 -18.44 24.78 -10.85
CA ILE A 274 -19.48 23.83 -10.43
C ILE A 274 -19.25 23.45 -8.96
N ASP A 275 -20.33 23.34 -8.18
CA ASP A 275 -20.22 22.88 -6.80
C ASP A 275 -19.56 21.47 -6.72
N PRO A 276 -18.59 21.25 -5.82
CA PRO A 276 -17.84 19.99 -5.73
C PRO A 276 -18.69 18.78 -5.30
N ILE A 277 -19.85 18.97 -4.67
CA ILE A 277 -20.81 17.89 -4.41
C ILE A 277 -21.53 17.53 -5.72
N GLU A 278 -21.95 18.54 -6.47
CA GLU A 278 -22.71 18.38 -7.70
C GLU A 278 -21.89 17.72 -8.81
N ILE A 279 -20.63 18.11 -8.99
CA ILE A 279 -19.76 17.48 -9.99
C ILE A 279 -19.59 15.97 -9.75
N ARG A 280 -19.57 15.54 -8.49
CA ARG A 280 -19.48 14.12 -8.14
C ARG A 280 -20.76 13.39 -8.47
N ARG A 281 -21.93 13.97 -8.13
CA ARG A 281 -23.25 13.41 -8.47
C ARG A 281 -23.41 13.16 -9.96
N ARG A 282 -23.00 14.11 -10.81
CA ARG A 282 -23.03 13.96 -12.29
C ARG A 282 -22.21 12.79 -12.81
N ASN A 283 -21.22 12.36 -12.03
CA ASN A 283 -20.24 11.37 -12.45
C ASN A 283 -20.39 10.02 -11.74
N PHE A 284 -21.15 9.87 -10.67
CA PHE A 284 -21.28 8.59 -9.98
C PHE A 284 -21.77 7.46 -10.87
N ILE A 285 -21.29 6.25 -10.59
CA ILE A 285 -21.89 5.02 -11.07
C ILE A 285 -23.25 4.86 -10.40
N ALA A 286 -24.31 4.75 -11.20
CA ALA A 286 -25.67 4.61 -10.70
C ALA A 286 -25.89 3.22 -10.05
N PRO A 287 -26.71 3.10 -9.00
CA PRO A 287 -26.92 1.83 -8.29
C PRO A 287 -27.44 0.68 -9.17
N ASP A 288 -28.19 0.99 -10.24
CA ASP A 288 -28.72 0.02 -11.20
C ASP A 288 -27.66 -0.51 -12.19
N LYS A 289 -26.42 -0.01 -12.13
CA LYS A 289 -25.31 -0.45 -12.97
C LYS A 289 -24.42 -1.52 -12.34
N PHE A 290 -24.64 -1.87 -11.08
CA PHE A 290 -23.87 -2.91 -10.42
C PHE A 290 -24.41 -4.32 -10.76
N PRO A 291 -23.53 -5.34 -10.93
CA PRO A 291 -22.07 -5.24 -10.88
C PRO A 291 -21.50 -4.44 -12.06
N TYR A 292 -20.54 -3.55 -11.77
CA TYR A 292 -19.98 -2.60 -12.72
C TYR A 292 -18.51 -2.90 -13.00
N THR A 293 -18.17 -3.25 -14.25
CA THR A 293 -16.78 -3.42 -14.67
C THR A 293 -16.24 -2.08 -15.19
N THR A 294 -15.23 -1.58 -14.49
CA THR A 294 -14.50 -0.37 -14.87
C THR A 294 -13.72 -0.58 -16.18
N PRO A 295 -13.40 0.49 -16.94
CA PRO A 295 -12.55 0.39 -18.14
C PRO A 295 -11.13 -0.13 -17.86
N THR A 296 -10.72 -0.16 -16.59
CA THR A 296 -9.43 -0.68 -16.09
C THR A 296 -9.52 -2.13 -15.59
N GLY A 297 -10.70 -2.76 -15.65
CA GLY A 297 -10.90 -4.19 -15.44
C GLY A 297 -11.36 -4.60 -14.04
N ALA A 298 -11.40 -3.69 -13.05
CA ALA A 298 -12.00 -3.98 -11.76
C ALA A 298 -13.53 -4.13 -11.90
N THR A 299 -14.10 -5.19 -11.34
CA THR A 299 -15.56 -5.38 -11.27
C THR A 299 -16.03 -5.07 -9.87
N TYR A 300 -16.80 -3.99 -9.72
CA TYR A 300 -17.44 -3.61 -8.46
C TYR A 300 -18.73 -4.40 -8.30
N ASP A 301 -18.91 -4.98 -7.12
CA ASP A 301 -20.01 -5.88 -6.81
C ASP A 301 -21.33 -5.12 -6.56
N SER A 302 -21.28 -4.01 -5.81
CA SER A 302 -22.44 -3.19 -5.43
C SER A 302 -22.02 -1.77 -5.03
N GLY A 303 -22.95 -0.81 -5.09
CA GLY A 303 -22.67 0.55 -4.65
C GLY A 303 -23.90 1.47 -4.64
N GLU A 304 -23.99 2.30 -3.60
CA GLU A 304 -25.04 3.30 -3.36
C GLU A 304 -24.39 4.66 -2.99
N TYR A 305 -23.54 5.18 -3.88
CA TYR A 305 -22.64 6.29 -3.57
C TYR A 305 -23.38 7.59 -3.23
N GLU A 306 -24.42 7.93 -3.98
CA GLU A 306 -25.23 9.13 -3.72
C GLU A 306 -25.91 9.06 -2.35
N LYS A 307 -26.40 7.89 -1.96
CA LYS A 307 -27.03 7.67 -0.65
C LYS A 307 -26.04 7.91 0.49
N SER A 308 -24.83 7.36 0.37
CA SER A 308 -23.76 7.55 1.36
C SER A 308 -23.32 9.02 1.43
N LEU A 309 -23.18 9.69 0.28
CA LEU A 309 -22.87 11.11 0.20
C LEU A 309 -23.95 11.94 0.90
N ASN A 310 -25.22 11.77 0.54
CA ASN A 310 -26.33 12.53 1.12
C ASN A 310 -26.37 12.37 2.64
N ARG A 311 -26.17 11.15 3.15
CA ARG A 311 -26.12 10.91 4.59
C ARG A 311 -24.97 11.66 5.27
N ALA A 312 -23.79 11.70 4.65
CA ALA A 312 -22.65 12.44 5.19
C ALA A 312 -22.91 13.95 5.21
N LEU A 313 -23.48 14.51 4.14
CA LEU A 313 -23.79 15.94 4.04
C LEU A 313 -24.85 16.38 5.07
N GLU A 314 -25.83 15.53 5.36
CA GLU A 314 -26.82 15.76 6.43
C GLU A 314 -26.17 15.78 7.82
N LEU A 315 -25.31 14.82 8.11
CA LEU A 315 -24.68 14.67 9.43
C LEU A 315 -23.79 15.85 9.82
N VAL A 316 -23.19 16.51 8.82
CA VAL A 316 -22.27 17.64 9.05
C VAL A 316 -22.90 19.01 8.86
N ASP A 317 -24.19 19.07 8.47
CA ASP A 317 -24.92 20.31 8.16
C ASP A 317 -24.14 21.23 7.21
N ILE A 318 -23.97 20.78 5.97
CA ILE A 318 -23.25 21.53 4.93
C ILE A 318 -23.75 22.97 4.77
N PRO A 319 -25.06 23.27 4.75
CA PRO A 319 -25.54 24.65 4.70
C PRO A 319 -24.99 25.52 5.83
N ALA A 320 -25.00 25.03 7.08
CA ALA A 320 -24.43 25.74 8.20
C ALA A 320 -22.92 25.96 8.05
N LEU A 321 -22.17 24.94 7.64
CA LEU A 321 -20.73 25.04 7.40
C LEU A 321 -20.37 26.05 6.30
N ARG A 322 -21.18 26.12 5.23
CA ARG A 322 -21.00 27.10 4.14
C ARG A 322 -21.29 28.52 4.60
N ALA A 323 -22.36 28.72 5.39
CA ALA A 323 -22.66 30.01 6.00
C ALA A 323 -21.53 30.49 6.92
N GLU A 324 -21.00 29.58 7.75
CA GLU A 324 -19.86 29.88 8.62
C GLU A 324 -18.59 30.20 7.81
N GLN A 325 -18.29 29.42 6.75
CA GLN A 325 -17.16 29.66 5.86
C GLN A 325 -17.23 31.06 5.24
N ALA A 326 -18.42 31.47 4.75
CA ALA A 326 -18.63 32.79 4.17
C ALA A 326 -18.43 33.91 5.19
N ALA A 327 -19.00 33.77 6.40
CA ALA A 327 -18.84 34.74 7.47
C ALA A 327 -17.37 34.91 7.91
N ARG A 328 -16.62 33.81 8.02
CA ARG A 328 -15.18 33.85 8.36
C ARG A 328 -14.37 34.55 7.28
N ARG A 329 -14.67 34.32 5.99
CA ARG A 329 -14.02 35.02 4.86
C ARG A 329 -14.32 36.51 4.87
N ALA A 330 -15.57 36.90 5.08
CA ALA A 330 -15.98 38.31 5.09
C ALA A 330 -15.33 39.11 6.23
N ASN A 331 -15.15 38.50 7.40
CA ASN A 331 -14.65 39.17 8.60
C ASN A 331 -13.13 39.00 8.82
N GLY A 332 -12.39 38.41 7.86
CA GLY A 332 -10.94 38.18 8.01
C GLY A 332 -10.56 37.17 9.11
N GLY A 333 -11.47 36.24 9.44
CA GLY A 333 -11.25 35.20 10.43
C GLY A 333 -10.35 34.05 9.94
N LYS A 334 -10.16 33.04 10.79
CA LYS A 334 -9.44 31.81 10.40
C LYS A 334 -10.16 31.13 9.24
N LEU A 335 -9.43 30.82 8.16
CA LEU A 335 -9.98 30.13 6.99
C LEU A 335 -10.60 28.78 7.38
N LEU A 336 -11.82 28.53 6.91
CA LEU A 336 -12.50 27.25 7.02
C LEU A 336 -12.47 26.56 5.65
N GLY A 337 -11.83 25.41 5.56
CA GLY A 337 -11.87 24.52 4.39
C GLY A 337 -12.90 23.41 4.61
N ILE A 338 -13.65 23.07 3.56
CA ILE A 338 -14.60 21.95 3.56
C ILE A 338 -14.12 21.00 2.47
N GLY A 339 -13.54 19.87 2.88
CA GLY A 339 -13.07 18.82 1.97
C GLY A 339 -14.09 17.69 1.87
N LEU A 340 -14.23 17.13 0.68
CA LEU A 340 -15.10 15.99 0.40
C LEU A 340 -14.30 14.92 -0.35
N ALA A 341 -14.53 13.65 0.01
CA ALA A 341 -14.02 12.52 -0.74
C ALA A 341 -15.09 11.42 -0.82
N SER A 342 -15.33 10.89 -2.01
CA SER A 342 -16.11 9.66 -2.24
C SER A 342 -15.20 8.63 -2.88
N TYR A 343 -15.06 7.46 -2.25
CA TYR A 343 -14.13 6.44 -2.73
C TYR A 343 -14.76 5.04 -2.70
N VAL A 344 -14.18 4.16 -3.51
CA VAL A 344 -14.48 2.73 -3.58
C VAL A 344 -13.18 1.98 -3.37
N GLU A 345 -13.26 0.81 -2.76
CA GLU A 345 -12.10 0.03 -2.35
C GLU A 345 -12.27 -1.42 -2.79
N ILE A 346 -11.20 -2.00 -3.35
CA ILE A 346 -11.15 -3.45 -3.60
C ILE A 346 -10.38 -4.12 -2.47
N CYS A 347 -11.00 -5.14 -1.89
CA CYS A 347 -10.49 -5.91 -0.75
C CYS A 347 -10.58 -7.41 -1.07
N GLY A 348 -9.96 -8.24 -0.22
CA GLY A 348 -10.09 -9.70 -0.34
C GLY A 348 -9.48 -10.26 -1.62
N PHE A 349 -8.23 -9.91 -1.92
CA PHE A 349 -7.51 -10.50 -3.05
C PHE A 349 -7.46 -12.02 -2.91
N GLY A 350 -8.01 -12.72 -3.90
CA GLY A 350 -8.01 -14.18 -3.96
C GLY A 350 -6.67 -14.77 -4.42
N PRO A 351 -6.63 -16.04 -4.87
CA PRO A 351 -7.79 -16.86 -5.20
C PRO A 351 -8.45 -17.58 -4.01
N TRP A 352 -7.77 -17.72 -2.88
CA TRP A 352 -8.29 -18.46 -1.73
C TRP A 352 -7.69 -17.98 -0.40
N GLU A 353 -8.40 -18.32 0.67
CA GLU A 353 -7.96 -18.30 2.07
C GLU A 353 -8.56 -19.54 2.73
N ALA A 354 -7.95 -20.05 3.80
CA ALA A 354 -8.36 -21.28 4.46
C ALA A 354 -8.86 -21.04 5.88
N GLY A 355 -9.90 -21.79 6.27
CA GLY A 355 -10.40 -21.87 7.63
C GLY A 355 -10.81 -23.31 7.96
N THR A 356 -10.49 -23.77 9.17
CA THR A 356 -10.87 -25.09 9.68
C THR A 356 -11.63 -24.92 10.98
N VAL A 357 -12.84 -25.47 11.07
CA VAL A 357 -13.63 -25.53 12.30
C VAL A 357 -13.67 -26.97 12.78
N ILE A 358 -13.22 -27.19 14.01
CA ILE A 358 -13.22 -28.50 14.67
C ILE A 358 -14.21 -28.43 15.81
N ILE A 359 -15.27 -29.23 15.76
CA ILE A 359 -16.19 -29.40 16.88
C ILE A 359 -15.58 -30.40 17.86
N ASN A 360 -15.35 -29.96 19.08
CA ASN A 360 -14.74 -30.74 20.14
C ASN A 360 -15.80 -31.64 20.81
N ALA A 361 -15.36 -32.68 21.53
CA ALA A 361 -16.25 -33.65 22.18
C ALA A 361 -17.13 -33.03 23.29
N ASP A 362 -16.73 -31.90 23.85
CA ASP A 362 -17.46 -31.12 24.86
C ASP A 362 -18.40 -30.06 24.26
N ALA A 363 -18.65 -30.13 22.94
CA ALA A 363 -19.43 -29.19 22.16
C ALA A 363 -18.87 -27.76 22.08
N THR A 364 -17.62 -27.53 22.50
CA THR A 364 -16.87 -26.33 22.12
C THR A 364 -16.35 -26.45 20.68
N ALA A 365 -15.85 -25.35 20.10
CA ALA A 365 -15.28 -25.36 18.76
C ALA A 365 -13.86 -24.74 18.75
N THR A 366 -12.97 -25.33 17.97
CA THR A 366 -11.65 -24.76 17.65
C THR A 366 -11.68 -24.23 16.22
N VAL A 367 -11.38 -22.94 16.04
CA VAL A 367 -11.34 -22.28 14.73
C VAL A 367 -9.88 -21.98 14.38
N LEU A 368 -9.41 -22.51 13.26
CA LEU A 368 -8.09 -22.24 12.68
C LEU A 368 -8.28 -21.42 11.40
N THR A 369 -7.42 -20.43 11.17
CA THR A 369 -7.48 -19.54 10.00
C THR A 369 -6.09 -19.38 9.41
N GLY A 370 -5.99 -19.23 8.09
CA GLY A 370 -4.72 -18.90 7.41
C GLY A 370 -4.31 -17.44 7.57
N THR A 371 -5.22 -16.57 8.00
CA THR A 371 -4.93 -15.15 8.30
C THR A 371 -4.28 -14.96 9.68
N SER A 372 -3.37 -13.99 9.79
CA SER A 372 -2.67 -13.64 11.04
C SER A 372 -3.18 -12.31 11.64
N PRO A 373 -3.67 -12.28 12.89
CA PRO A 373 -4.05 -11.04 13.54
C PRO A 373 -2.84 -10.15 13.88
N HIS A 374 -3.07 -8.84 13.82
CA HIS A 374 -2.14 -7.81 14.26
C HIS A 374 -2.93 -6.58 14.79
N GLY A 375 -3.96 -6.87 15.59
CA GLY A 375 -4.79 -5.88 16.30
C GLY A 375 -6.20 -5.64 15.74
N GLN A 376 -6.60 -6.24 14.62
CA GLN A 376 -7.91 -6.02 13.98
C GLN A 376 -9.06 -6.88 14.54
N GLY A 377 -8.82 -7.66 15.60
CA GLY A 377 -9.89 -8.38 16.32
C GLY A 377 -10.36 -9.69 15.67
N HIS A 378 -9.49 -10.38 14.92
CA HIS A 378 -9.83 -11.67 14.29
C HIS A 378 -10.36 -12.71 15.29
N GLU A 379 -9.77 -12.82 16.49
CA GLU A 379 -10.23 -13.80 17.48
C GLU A 379 -11.69 -13.62 17.88
N THR A 380 -12.15 -12.36 17.95
CA THR A 380 -13.55 -12.04 18.22
C THR A 380 -14.40 -12.21 16.97
N ALA A 381 -13.98 -11.62 15.84
CA ALA A 381 -14.76 -11.62 14.61
C ALA A 381 -14.97 -13.04 14.06
N TRP A 382 -13.93 -13.86 14.04
CA TRP A 382 -14.03 -15.26 13.59
C TRP A 382 -14.87 -16.11 14.54
N ALA A 383 -14.78 -15.88 15.85
CA ALA A 383 -15.67 -16.55 16.80
C ALA A 383 -17.14 -16.17 16.57
N GLN A 384 -17.43 -14.90 16.28
CA GLN A 384 -18.80 -14.44 15.97
C GLN A 384 -19.35 -14.99 14.66
N ILE A 385 -18.50 -15.26 13.66
CA ILE A 385 -18.92 -15.87 12.38
C ILE A 385 -19.14 -17.38 12.55
N ALA A 386 -18.35 -18.03 13.40
CA ALA A 386 -18.47 -19.46 13.67
C ALA A 386 -19.65 -19.82 14.57
N ALA A 387 -20.05 -18.91 15.47
CA ALA A 387 -21.22 -19.03 16.35
C ALA A 387 -22.54 -18.79 15.59
#